data_AF-A0A182EUR2-F1
#
_entry.id   AF-A0A182EUR2-F1
#
_cell.length_a   1.000
_cell.length_b   1.000
_cell.length_c   1.000
_cell.angle_alpha   90.00
_cell.angle_beta   90.00
_cell.angle_gamma   90.00
#
_symmetry.space_group_name_H-M   'P 1'
#
loop_
_entity.id
_entity.type
_entity.pdbx_description
1 polymer ?
#
loop_
_entity_poly.entity_id
_entity_poly.type
_entity_poly.pdbx_seq_one_letter_code
_entity_poly.pdbx_strand_id
1 'polypeptide(L)' 'DQLLFCDDCDRGFHLYCLRPPLPQAPEGEWSCHLCQKQFGIQASLPAISAKK' A
#
# COMPACT_ATOMS: atom_id res chain seq x y z
N ASP A 1 -17.29 -1.61 1.07
CA ASP A 1 -15.98 -2.23 1.29
C ASP A 1 -14.98 -1.45 0.44
N GLN A 2 -13.98 -0.82 1.05
CA GLN A 2 -13.00 0.01 0.32
C GLN A 2 -11.75 -0.82 0.02
N LEU A 3 -11.48 -0.99 -1.27
CA LEU A 3 -10.35 -1.72 -1.81
C LEU A 3 -9.32 -0.73 -2.34
N LEU A 4 -8.05 -1.01 -2.08
CA LEU A 4 -6.90 -0.26 -2.55
C LEU A 4 -6.14 -1.10 -3.56
N PHE A 5 -5.83 -0.52 -4.71
CA PHE A 5 -5.10 -1.19 -5.77
C PHE A 5 -3.63 -0.79 -5.72
N CYS A 6 -2.75 -1.79 -5.83
CA CYS A 6 -1.31 -1.57 -5.90
C CYS A 6 -0.93 -1.03 -7.28
N ASP A 7 -0.22 0.10 -7.34
CA ASP A 7 0.16 0.71 -8.62
C ASP A 7 1.10 -0.19 -9.46
N ASP A 8 1.99 -0.94 -8.80
CA ASP A 8 2.95 -1.82 -9.50
C ASP A 8 2.38 -3.16 -10.00
N CYS A 9 1.30 -3.66 -9.40
CA CYS A 9 0.82 -5.03 -9.68
C CYS A 9 -0.70 -5.16 -9.83
N ASP A 10 -1.43 -4.05 -9.73
CA ASP A 10 -2.88 -3.91 -9.87
C ASP A 10 -3.72 -4.83 -8.96
N ARG A 11 -3.10 -5.44 -7.94
CA ARG A 11 -3.80 -6.28 -6.98
C ARG A 11 -4.62 -5.43 -6.02
N GLY A 12 -5.88 -5.81 -5.82
CA GLY A 12 -6.76 -5.20 -4.82
C GLY A 12 -6.51 -5.75 -3.42
N PHE A 13 -6.37 -4.85 -2.46
CA PHE A 13 -6.22 -5.15 -1.03
C PHE A 13 -7.24 -4.34 -0.23
N HIS A 14 -7.87 -4.96 0.77
CA HIS A 14 -8.74 -4.22 1.67
C HIS A 14 -7.92 -3.28 2.56
N LEU A 15 -8.38 -2.04 2.72
CA LEU A 15 -7.71 -1.05 3.56
C LEU A 15 -7.52 -1.52 5.02
N TYR A 16 -8.47 -2.31 5.54
CA TYR A 16 -8.42 -2.89 6.90
C TYR A 16 -7.54 -4.13 7.02
N CYS A 17 -7.22 -4.81 5.92
CA CYS A 17 -6.28 -5.94 5.92
C CYS A 17 -4.82 -5.48 5.92
N LEU A 18 -4.58 -4.20 5.61
CA LEU A 18 -3.25 -3.59 5.66
C LEU A 18 -2.80 -3.44 7.12
N ARG A 19 -1.48 -3.54 7.35
CA ARG A 19 -0.88 -3.26 8.66
C ARG A 19 0.14 -2.14 8.52
N PRO A 20 -0.12 -0.94 9.09
CA PRO A 20 -1.31 -0.51 9.82
C PRO A 20 -2.60 -0.44 8.97
N PRO A 21 -3.78 -0.67 9.59
CA PRO A 21 -5.07 -0.56 8.89
C PRO A 21 -5.32 0.90 8.50
N LEU A 22 -5.69 1.10 7.24
CA LEU A 22 -6.02 2.41 6.71
C LEU A 22 -7.54 2.63 6.81
N PRO A 23 -8.01 3.77 7.36
CA PRO A 23 -9.44 4.08 7.37
C PRO A 23 -9.94 4.58 6.01
N GLN A 24 -9.02 5.06 5.16
CA GLN A 24 -9.30 5.66 3.85
C GLN A 24 -8.17 5.32 2.88
N ALA A 25 -8.51 5.21 1.58
CA ALA A 25 -7.52 5.13 0.51
C ALA A 25 -6.61 6.37 0.55
N PRO A 26 -5.28 6.19 0.67
CA PRO A 26 -4.36 7.30 0.77
C PRO A 26 -4.34 8.14 -0.49
N GLU A 27 -4.08 9.43 -0.33
CA GLU A 27 -3.86 10.34 -1.45
C GLU A 27 -2.43 10.14 -1.99
N GLY A 28 -2.30 9.38 -3.07
CA GLY A 28 -1.04 9.14 -3.75
C GLY A 28 -0.87 7.70 -4.23
N GLU A 29 0.34 7.37 -4.67
CA GLU A 29 0.71 6.03 -5.09
C GLU A 29 0.82 5.10 -3.89
N TRP A 30 0.28 3.88 -4.02
CA TRP A 30 0.40 2.85 -3.00
C TRP A 30 0.89 1.55 -3.61
N SER A 31 1.97 1.03 -3.04
CA SER A 31 2.50 -0.29 -3.38
C SER A 31 2.21 -1.29 -2.28
N CYS A 32 1.78 -2.50 -2.65
CA CYS A 32 1.52 -3.57 -1.68
C CYS A 32 2.80 -4.10 -1.03
N HIS A 33 2.68 -4.79 0.11
CA HIS A 33 3.83 -5.34 0.84
C HIS A 33 4.68 -6.32 0.01
N LEU A 34 4.09 -6.97 -1.01
CA LEU A 34 4.82 -7.86 -1.92
C LEU A 34 5.72 -7.04 -2.85
N CYS A 35 5.19 -5.98 -3.46
CA CYS A 35 5.95 -5.07 -4.30
C CYS A 35 6.99 -4.31 -3.46
N GLN A 36 6.67 -3.90 -2.25
CA GLN A 36 7.65 -3.34 -1.32
C GLN A 36 8.76 -4.34 -0.97
N LYS A 37 8.46 -5.64 -0.83
CA LYS A 37 9.48 -6.68 -0.60
C LYS A 37 10.32 -6.97 -1.86
N GLN A 38 9.71 -6.86 -3.04
CA GLN A 38 10.32 -7.17 -4.32
C GLN A 38 11.18 -6.01 -4.86
N PHE A 39 10.70 -4.78 -4.73
CA PHE A 39 11.29 -3.56 -5.27
C PHE A 39 11.90 -2.65 -4.20
N GLY A 40 11.64 -2.90 -2.91
CA GLY A 40 12.29 -2.21 -1.79
C GLY A 40 12.10 -0.69 -1.83
N ILE A 41 13.19 0.00 -2.13
CA ILE A 41 13.31 1.47 -2.24
C ILE A 41 12.86 2.02 -3.59
N GLN A 42 12.55 1.17 -4.57
CA GLN A 42 11.97 1.58 -5.85
C GLN A 42 10.44 1.48 -5.90
N ALA A 43 9.81 0.82 -4.91
CA ALA A 43 8.36 0.85 -4.79
C ALA A 43 7.92 2.26 -4.40
N SER A 44 6.89 2.79 -5.05
CA SER A 44 6.29 4.08 -4.68
C SER A 44 5.97 4.09 -3.19
N LEU A 45 6.23 5.24 -2.55
CA LEU A 45 6.22 5.37 -1.09
C LEU A 45 5.02 4.65 -0.50
N PRO A 46 5.19 3.75 0.48
CA PRO A 46 4.04 3.19 1.16
C PRO A 46 3.32 4.37 1.81
N ALA A 47 2.02 4.50 1.53
CA ALA A 47 1.16 5.53 2.10
C ALA A 47 1.06 5.55 3.64
N ILE A 48 1.88 4.74 4.30
CA ILE A 48 1.99 4.50 5.73
C ILE A 48 3.46 4.60 6.14
N SER A 49 4.23 5.56 5.60
CA SER A 49 5.54 5.88 6.18
C SER A 49 5.38 6.72 7.45
N ALA A 50 4.65 6.17 8.43
CA ALA A 50 4.64 6.62 9.81
C ALA A 50 5.46 5.61 10.65
N LYS A 51 6.79 5.69 10.45
CA LYS A 51 7.90 5.63 11.42
C LYS A 51 7.75 4.67 12.64
N LYS A 52 8.73 3.75 12.73
CA LYS A 52 9.38 3.14 13.93
C LYS A 52 8.63 3.08 15.25
#